data_AF-A0A6I6JYA3-F1
#
_entry.id   AF-A0A6I6JYA3-F1
#
_cell.length_a   1.000
_cell.length_b   1.000
_cell.length_c   1.000
_cell.angle_alpha   90.00
_cell.angle_beta   90.00
_cell.angle_gamma   90.00
#
_symmetry.space_group_name_H-M   'P 1'
#
loop_
_entity.id
_entity.type
_entity.pdbx_description
1 polymer ?
#
loop_
_entity_poly.entity_id
_entity_poly.type
_entity_poly.pdbx_seq_one_letter_code
_entity_poly.pdbx_strand_id
1 'polypeptide(L)'
;MKKRQRNERVLFIASGIFLFSIFLMMVTTLLVITKVNADIIPKASAIAISVAVIIHLIIFMGYVKFIRESRRRNKNRNGEYIGIGVVIILLGFVYLDGAVAYWNQDDMFVVSVLMFSSILCNLTASVITIVLYYLRPQK
;
A
#
# COMPACT_ATOMS: atom_id res chain seq x y z
N MET A 1 21.83 -15.62 14.45
CA MET A 1 21.04 -15.98 13.24
C MET A 1 19.52 -15.87 13.41
N LYS A 2 18.90 -16.41 14.48
CA LYS A 2 17.43 -16.43 14.66
C LYS A 2 16.71 -15.08 14.52
N LYS A 3 17.23 -13.98 15.11
CA LYS A 3 16.61 -12.63 15.01
C LYS A 3 16.57 -12.08 13.58
N ARG A 4 17.58 -12.36 12.75
CA ARG A 4 17.65 -11.88 11.36
C ARG A 4 16.61 -12.58 10.47
N GLN A 5 16.50 -13.90 10.56
CA GLN A 5 15.47 -14.66 9.85
C GLN A 5 14.06 -14.24 10.28
N ARG A 6 13.86 -13.92 11.56
CA ARG A 6 12.58 -13.39 12.05
C ARG A 6 12.24 -12.06 11.38
N ASN A 7 13.19 -11.13 11.32
CA ASN A 7 12.96 -9.82 10.70
C ASN A 7 12.67 -9.91 9.20
N GLU A 8 13.37 -10.81 8.48
CA GLU A 8 13.10 -11.08 7.05
C GLU A 8 11.68 -11.64 6.83
N ARG A 9 11.21 -12.56 7.68
CA ARG A 9 9.84 -13.09 7.61
C ARG A 9 8.79 -12.01 7.83
N VAL A 10 9.00 -11.12 8.80
CA VAL A 10 8.06 -10.03 9.10
C VAL A 10 8.00 -9.02 7.93
N LEU A 11 9.11 -8.74 7.25
CA LEU A 11 9.11 -7.91 6.04
C LEU A 11 8.32 -8.56 4.89
N PHE A 12 8.43 -9.88 4.73
CA PHE A 12 7.62 -10.61 3.78
C PHE A 12 6.12 -10.52 4.11
N ILE A 13 5.75 -10.60 5.39
CA ILE A 13 4.36 -10.41 5.83
C ILE A 13 3.89 -8.99 5.48
N ALA A 14 4.67 -7.96 5.81
CA ALA A 14 4.35 -6.58 5.43
C ALA A 14 4.20 -6.40 3.91
N SER A 15 5.05 -7.07 3.12
CA SER A 15 4.91 -7.06 1.65
C SER A 15 3.65 -7.75 1.15
N GLY A 16 3.23 -8.84 1.80
CA GLY A 16 1.98 -9.51 1.50
C GLY A 16 0.77 -8.63 1.80
N ILE A 17 0.78 -7.93 2.94
CA ILE A 17 -0.28 -6.98 3.31
C ILE A 17 -0.33 -5.82 2.31
N PHE A 18 0.83 -5.29 1.92
CA PHE A 18 0.90 -4.22 0.92
C PHE A 18 0.41 -4.71 -0.46
N LEU A 19 0.77 -5.94 -0.87
CA LEU A 19 0.26 -6.53 -2.11
C LEU A 19 -1.27 -6.71 -2.07
N PHE A 20 -1.81 -7.14 -0.93
CA PHE A 20 -3.25 -7.27 -0.75
C PHE A 20 -3.96 -5.91 -0.88
N SER A 21 -3.36 -4.84 -0.35
CA SER A 21 -3.85 -3.47 -0.56
C SER A 21 -3.95 -3.10 -2.05
N ILE A 22 -2.94 -3.44 -2.85
CA ILE A 22 -2.94 -3.19 -4.30
C ILE A 22 -4.04 -3.99 -5.00
N PHE A 23 -4.23 -5.24 -4.59
CA PHE A 23 -5.31 -6.07 -5.11
C PHE A 23 -6.69 -5.45 -4.83
N LEU A 24 -6.93 -4.98 -3.60
CA LEU A 24 -8.18 -4.26 -3.28
C LEU A 24 -8.36 -3.04 -4.19
N MET A 25 -7.30 -2.26 -4.41
CA MET A 25 -7.38 -1.11 -5.30
C MET A 25 -7.63 -1.45 -6.77
N MET A 26 -7.14 -2.59 -7.28
CA MET A 26 -7.51 -3.05 -8.62
C MET A 26 -9.00 -3.34 -8.73
N VAL A 27 -9.58 -4.00 -7.71
CA VAL A 27 -11.03 -4.26 -7.65
C VAL A 27 -11.81 -2.95 -7.58
N THR A 28 -11.36 -1.99 -6.75
CA THR A 28 -11.93 -0.63 -6.66
C THR A 28 -11.93 0.06 -8.02
N THR A 29 -10.81 0.04 -8.77
CA THR A 29 -10.73 0.64 -10.11
C THR A 29 -11.74 0.01 -11.07
N LEU A 30 -11.88 -1.32 -11.05
CA LEU A 30 -12.84 -2.01 -11.92
C LEU A 30 -14.28 -1.59 -11.60
N LEU A 31 -14.64 -1.50 -10.32
CA LEU A 31 -15.96 -1.05 -9.88
C LEU A 31 -16.23 0.42 -10.25
N VAL A 32 -15.21 1.28 -10.15
CA VAL A 32 -15.34 2.68 -10.57
C VAL A 32 -15.55 2.77 -12.08
N ILE A 33 -14.85 1.96 -12.88
CA ILE A 33 -15.04 1.95 -14.35
C ILE A 33 -16.47 1.55 -14.74
N THR A 34 -17.06 0.55 -14.08
CA THR A 34 -18.46 0.16 -14.38
C THR A 34 -19.44 1.28 -14.05
N LYS A 35 -19.19 2.03 -12.99
CA LYS A 35 -20.01 3.19 -12.58
C LYS A 35 -19.78 4.42 -13.47
N VAL A 36 -18.57 4.62 -14.01
CA VAL A 36 -18.30 5.63 -15.06
C VAL A 36 -19.06 5.30 -16.35
N ASN A 37 -19.09 4.03 -16.75
CA ASN A 37 -19.81 3.61 -17.96
C ASN A 37 -21.33 3.78 -17.84
N ALA A 38 -21.85 3.83 -16.61
CA ALA A 38 -23.24 4.14 -16.31
C ALA A 38 -23.51 5.66 -16.14
N ASP A 39 -22.52 6.53 -16.42
CA ASP A 39 -22.57 7.98 -16.24
C ASP A 39 -22.91 8.45 -14.80
N ILE A 40 -22.68 7.58 -13.80
CA ILE A 40 -22.93 7.89 -12.38
C ILE A 40 -21.81 8.76 -11.80
N ILE A 41 -20.59 8.61 -12.31
CA ILE A 41 -19.40 9.34 -11.83
C ILE A 41 -18.53 9.87 -12.98
N PRO A 42 -17.77 10.95 -12.75
CA PRO A 42 -16.91 11.54 -13.77
C PRO A 42 -15.81 10.58 -14.23
N LYS A 43 -15.52 10.60 -15.55
CA LYS A 43 -14.40 9.85 -16.16
C LYS A 43 -13.05 10.18 -15.51
N ALA A 44 -12.89 11.41 -15.01
CA ALA A 44 -11.70 11.85 -14.30
C ALA A 44 -11.37 10.99 -13.07
N SER A 45 -12.40 10.51 -12.34
CA SER A 45 -12.20 9.67 -11.15
C SER A 45 -11.58 8.32 -11.48
N ALA A 46 -12.04 7.66 -12.56
CA ALA A 46 -11.46 6.40 -13.02
C ALA A 46 -9.99 6.56 -13.45
N ILE A 47 -9.68 7.66 -14.14
CA ILE A 47 -8.30 7.97 -14.55
C ILE A 47 -7.41 8.16 -13.32
N ALA A 48 -7.84 8.97 -12.35
CA ALA A 48 -7.06 9.25 -11.14
C ALA A 48 -6.76 7.97 -10.33
N ILE A 49 -7.77 7.12 -10.12
CA ILE A 49 -7.61 5.87 -9.37
C ILE A 49 -6.71 4.90 -10.14
N SER A 50 -6.85 4.80 -11.47
CA SER A 50 -5.99 3.96 -12.31
C SER A 50 -4.52 4.37 -12.23
N VAL A 51 -4.23 5.67 -12.32
CA VAL A 51 -2.87 6.21 -12.17
C VAL A 51 -2.31 5.89 -10.79
N ALA A 52 -3.12 6.05 -9.74
CA ALA A 52 -2.70 5.75 -8.38
C ALA A 52 -2.35 4.27 -8.17
N VAL A 53 -3.07 3.34 -8.81
CA VAL A 53 -2.75 1.90 -8.79
C VAL A 53 -1.41 1.61 -9.50
N ILE A 54 -1.13 2.28 -10.63
CA ILE A 54 0.15 2.14 -11.32
C ILE A 54 1.30 2.60 -10.42
N ILE A 55 1.14 3.74 -9.75
CA ILE A 55 2.13 4.27 -8.79
C ILE A 55 2.36 3.26 -7.64
N HIS A 56 1.29 2.64 -7.12
CA HIS A 56 1.39 1.59 -6.11
C HIS A 56 2.23 0.39 -6.57
N LEU A 57 2.02 -0.07 -7.80
CA LEU A 57 2.80 -1.18 -8.38
C LEU A 57 4.29 -0.83 -8.49
N ILE A 58 4.61 0.40 -8.91
CA ILE A 58 6.00 0.88 -9.00
C ILE A 58 6.65 0.86 -7.61
N ILE A 59 5.96 1.37 -6.59
CA ILE A 59 6.46 1.40 -5.22
C ILE A 59 6.59 -0.02 -4.66
N PHE A 60 5.67 -0.92 -4.97
CA PHE A 60 5.77 -2.34 -4.60
C PHE A 60 7.00 -3.02 -5.20
N MET A 61 7.28 -2.80 -6.49
CA MET A 61 8.49 -3.32 -7.13
C MET A 61 9.75 -2.79 -6.43
N GLY A 62 9.76 -1.51 -6.06
CA GLY A 62 10.81 -0.90 -5.24
C GLY A 62 10.97 -1.59 -3.88
N TYR A 63 9.85 -1.85 -3.20
CA TYR A 63 9.84 -2.50 -1.89
C TYR A 63 10.37 -3.95 -1.93
N VAL A 64 9.94 -4.74 -2.91
CA VAL A 64 10.44 -6.12 -3.09
C VAL A 64 11.94 -6.12 -3.43
N LYS A 65 12.38 -5.21 -4.30
CA LYS A 65 13.81 -5.05 -4.63
C LYS A 65 14.62 -4.70 -3.39
N PHE A 66 14.11 -3.81 -2.55
CA PHE A 66 14.72 -3.44 -1.28
C PHE A 66 14.87 -4.64 -0.33
N ILE A 67 13.81 -5.43 -0.10
CA ILE A 67 13.87 -6.64 0.73
C ILE A 67 14.94 -7.60 0.19
N ARG A 68 14.95 -7.83 -1.13
CA ARG A 68 15.91 -8.74 -1.80
C ARG A 68 17.35 -8.25 -1.66
N GLU A 69 17.59 -6.96 -1.78
CA GLU A 69 18.93 -6.36 -1.68
C GLU A 69 19.42 -6.31 -0.23
N SER A 70 18.54 -6.04 0.74
CA SER A 70 18.83 -6.12 2.17
C SER A 70 19.31 -7.52 2.57
N ARG A 71 18.72 -8.57 1.97
CA ARG A 71 19.13 -9.95 2.16
C ARG A 71 20.53 -10.23 1.59
N ARG A 72 20.85 -9.70 0.40
CA ARG A 72 22.13 -9.91 -0.30
C ARG A 72 23.31 -9.17 0.34
N ARG A 73 23.16 -7.87 0.63
CA ARG A 73 24.31 -7.02 1.01
C ARG A 73 24.68 -7.05 2.48
N ASN A 74 23.85 -7.63 3.36
CA ASN A 74 24.06 -7.68 4.81
C ASN A 74 24.46 -6.33 5.45
N LYS A 75 24.14 -5.22 4.77
CA LYS A 75 24.55 -3.85 5.12
C LYS A 75 23.42 -3.16 5.88
N ASN A 76 23.79 -2.37 6.89
CA ASN A 76 22.85 -1.70 7.78
C ASN A 76 22.20 -0.49 7.07
N ARG A 77 21.16 -0.75 6.28
CA ARG A 77 20.39 0.26 5.52
C ARG A 77 19.23 0.81 6.35
N ASN A 78 19.59 1.41 7.46
CA ASN A 78 18.67 1.86 8.50
C ASN A 78 17.67 2.93 7.98
N GLY A 79 18.13 3.98 7.30
CA GLY A 79 17.24 5.03 6.78
C GLY A 79 16.26 4.59 5.69
N GLU A 80 16.60 3.55 4.91
CA GLU A 80 15.76 3.08 3.80
C GLU A 80 14.43 2.44 4.29
N TYR A 81 14.41 1.82 5.48
CA TYR A 81 13.19 1.25 6.08
C TYR A 81 12.17 2.34 6.46
N ILE A 82 12.65 3.41 7.11
CA ILE A 82 11.80 4.56 7.48
C ILE A 82 11.27 5.22 6.21
N GLY A 83 12.14 5.46 5.23
CA GLY A 83 11.75 6.07 3.96
C GLY A 83 10.62 5.30 3.27
N ILE A 84 10.73 3.97 3.17
CA ILE A 84 9.69 3.15 2.55
C ILE A 84 8.39 3.16 3.37
N GLY A 85 8.47 3.04 4.70
CA GLY A 85 7.28 3.12 5.55
C GLY A 85 6.54 4.45 5.39
N VAL A 86 7.26 5.56 5.36
CA VAL A 86 6.67 6.89 5.12
C VAL A 86 6.01 6.97 3.74
N VAL A 87 6.67 6.46 2.69
CA VAL A 87 6.10 6.44 1.33
C VAL A 87 4.80 5.62 1.28
N ILE A 88 4.74 4.46 1.96
CA ILE A 88 3.53 3.63 2.03
C ILE A 88 2.40 4.36 2.78
N ILE A 89 2.71 5.14 3.83
CA ILE A 89 1.71 5.96 4.54
C ILE A 89 1.13 7.03 3.61
N LEU A 90 2.01 7.78 2.93
CA LEU A 90 1.59 8.84 2.02
C LEU A 90 0.68 8.30 0.91
N LEU A 91 1.00 7.11 0.37
CA LEU A 91 0.14 6.40 -0.57
C LEU A 91 -1.24 6.07 0.00
N GLY A 92 -1.34 5.65 1.27
CA GLY A 92 -2.62 5.45 1.93
C GLY A 92 -3.44 6.74 1.97
N PHE A 93 -2.82 7.87 2.29
CA PHE A 93 -3.53 9.15 2.37
C PHE A 93 -4.06 9.66 1.03
N VAL A 94 -3.43 9.31 -0.09
CA VAL A 94 -3.93 9.68 -1.43
C VAL A 94 -5.36 9.18 -1.68
N TYR A 95 -5.75 8.06 -1.07
CA TYR A 95 -7.08 7.49 -1.24
C TYR A 95 -8.12 7.99 -0.25
N LEU A 96 -7.71 8.73 0.78
CA LEU A 96 -8.61 9.13 1.84
C LEU A 96 -9.72 10.06 1.34
N ASP A 97 -9.39 10.99 0.47
CA ASP A 97 -10.36 11.93 -0.13
C ASP A 97 -11.42 11.17 -0.93
N GLY A 98 -11.00 10.26 -1.82
CA GLY A 98 -11.91 9.41 -2.60
C GLY A 98 -12.75 8.48 -1.72
N ALA A 99 -12.16 7.90 -0.67
CA ALA A 99 -12.87 7.02 0.26
C ALA A 99 -14.00 7.77 0.98
N VAL A 100 -13.72 8.98 1.47
CA VAL A 100 -14.73 9.83 2.13
C VAL A 100 -15.79 10.30 1.15
N ALA A 101 -15.41 10.69 -0.08
CA ALA A 101 -16.34 11.15 -1.10
C ALA A 101 -17.39 10.09 -1.47
N TYR A 102 -17.00 8.82 -1.51
CA TYR A 102 -17.89 7.71 -1.86
C TYR A 102 -18.67 7.14 -0.66
N TRP A 103 -18.40 7.57 0.57
CA TRP A 103 -19.00 7.00 1.78
C TRP A 103 -20.51 7.21 1.88
N ASN A 104 -21.00 8.38 1.45
CA ASN A 104 -22.43 8.75 1.54
C ASN A 104 -23.22 8.47 0.25
N GLN A 105 -22.64 7.74 -0.70
CA GLN A 105 -23.30 7.39 -1.97
C GLN A 105 -23.64 5.90 -1.95
N ASP A 106 -24.92 5.55 -1.88
CA ASP A 106 -25.39 4.15 -1.76
C ASP A 106 -24.79 3.24 -2.85
N ASP A 107 -24.72 3.74 -4.08
CA ASP A 107 -24.15 3.04 -5.23
C ASP A 107 -22.63 2.85 -5.18
N MET A 108 -21.94 3.59 -4.32
CA MET A 108 -20.47 3.66 -4.22
C MET A 108 -19.96 3.27 -2.83
N PHE A 109 -20.84 2.91 -1.90
CA PHE A 109 -20.47 2.54 -0.54
C PHE A 109 -19.46 1.38 -0.52
N VAL A 110 -19.64 0.38 -1.38
CA VAL A 110 -18.69 -0.74 -1.53
C VAL A 110 -17.30 -0.25 -1.98
N VAL A 111 -17.24 0.73 -2.89
CA VAL A 111 -15.98 1.34 -3.36
C VAL A 111 -15.28 2.05 -2.20
N SER A 112 -16.03 2.81 -1.40
CA SER A 112 -15.53 3.47 -0.19
C SER A 112 -14.93 2.48 0.82
N VAL A 113 -15.66 1.40 1.12
CA VAL A 113 -15.21 0.35 2.06
C VAL A 113 -13.92 -0.31 1.57
N LEU A 114 -13.81 -0.61 0.27
CA LEU A 114 -12.59 -1.19 -0.32
C LEU A 114 -11.41 -0.22 -0.24
N MET A 115 -11.63 1.07 -0.50
CA MET A 115 -10.60 2.10 -0.34
C MET A 115 -10.14 2.22 1.11
N PHE A 116 -11.06 2.32 2.08
CA PHE A 116 -10.70 2.34 3.51
C PHE A 116 -9.92 1.09 3.92
N SER A 117 -10.33 -0.08 3.43
CA SER A 117 -9.64 -1.35 3.71
C SER A 117 -8.21 -1.34 3.15
N SER A 118 -8.01 -0.80 1.94
CA SER A 118 -6.67 -0.60 1.35
C SER A 118 -5.82 0.37 2.18
N ILE A 119 -6.40 1.48 2.64
CA ILE A 119 -5.70 2.45 3.51
C ILE A 119 -5.22 1.77 4.79
N LEU A 120 -6.07 1.00 5.45
CA LEU A 120 -5.72 0.25 6.66
C LEU A 120 -4.60 -0.77 6.40
N CYS A 121 -4.63 -1.46 5.25
CA CYS A 121 -3.56 -2.37 4.85
C CYS A 121 -2.23 -1.62 4.64
N ASN A 122 -2.25 -0.46 3.96
CA ASN A 122 -1.06 0.38 3.77
C ASN A 122 -0.48 0.85 5.11
N LEU A 123 -1.33 1.36 6.01
CA LEU A 123 -0.90 1.80 7.34
C LEU A 123 -0.30 0.63 8.14
N THR A 124 -0.94 -0.54 8.12
CA THR A 124 -0.44 -1.73 8.82
C THR A 124 0.91 -2.17 8.26
N ALA A 125 1.05 -2.25 6.94
CA ALA A 125 2.30 -2.62 6.28
C ALA A 125 3.43 -1.62 6.61
N SER A 126 3.11 -0.32 6.61
CA SER A 126 4.05 0.72 6.99
C SER A 126 4.50 0.61 8.45
N VAL A 127 3.55 0.51 9.40
CA VAL A 127 3.85 0.38 10.82
C VAL A 127 4.74 -0.82 11.07
N ILE A 128 4.43 -1.98 10.47
CA ILE A 128 5.28 -3.18 10.59
C ILE A 128 6.69 -2.90 10.06
N THR A 129 6.81 -2.22 8.92
CA THR A 129 8.10 -1.90 8.28
C THR A 129 8.95 -0.94 9.14
N ILE A 130 8.31 0.06 9.75
CA ILE A 130 8.96 1.04 10.65
C ILE A 130 9.30 0.40 12.00
N VAL A 131 8.42 -0.40 12.59
CA VAL A 131 8.70 -1.09 13.85
C VAL A 131 9.87 -2.08 13.68
N LEU A 132 9.95 -2.76 12.54
CA LEU A 132 11.08 -3.63 12.18
C LEU A 132 12.42 -2.90 12.16
N TYR A 133 12.43 -1.62 11.79
CA TYR A 133 13.61 -0.78 11.88
C TYR A 133 14.07 -0.63 13.34
N TYR A 134 13.18 -0.24 14.25
CA TYR A 134 13.51 -0.03 15.66
C TYR A 134 13.90 -1.33 16.39
N LEU A 135 13.34 -2.46 15.99
CA LEU A 135 13.66 -3.77 16.58
C LEU A 135 14.95 -4.39 16.01
N ARG A 136 15.53 -3.81 14.96
CA ARG A 136 16.79 -4.30 14.40
C ARG A 136 17.92 -3.91 15.34
N PRO A 137 18.82 -4.84 15.75
CA PRO A 137 19.95 -4.48 16.58
C PRO A 137 20.80 -3.44 15.84
N GLN A 138 20.87 -2.23 16.39
CA GLN A 138 21.84 -1.23 15.98
C GLN A 138 23.21 -1.78 16.37
N LYS A 139 24.02 -2.12 15.37
CA LYS A 139 25.43 -2.39 15.57
C LYS A 139 26.16 -1.07 15.72
#